data_AF-A0A8T5TPA6-F1
#
_entry.id   AF-A0A8T5TPA6-F1
#
_cell.length_a   1.000
_cell.length_b   1.000
_cell.length_c   1.000
_cell.angle_alpha   90.00
_cell.angle_beta   90.00
_cell.angle_gamma   90.00
#
_symmetry.space_group_name_H-M   'P 1'
#
loop_
_entity.id
_entity.type
_entity.pdbx_description
1 polymer ?
#
loop_
_entity_poly.entity_id
_entity_poly.type
_entity_poly.pdbx_seq_one_letter_code
_entity_poly.pdbx_strand_id
1 'polypeptide(L)'
;MEKNENEEIRNFVVVCRCGINISEIIDCPSLVDFSKTLPNVVDADEYISICTEPGAEFIKEKMIASNANRLIVVACTPKTHEPVFKSVLESMNIDPSYLEFANIREHSSFVHRNDIEGAKKVAEDIVKSAVARAALLEPIKIKEVDITKEVLILGGGVAGLTCAIDLAEEGYIVHLVEKSPTIGGKMAQLDRTFPTDDCSI
;
A
#
# COMPACT_ATOMS: atom_id res chain seq x y z
N MET A 1 17.47 -12.92 -10.23
CA MET A 1 17.88 -12.20 -11.46
C MET A 1 19.14 -11.41 -11.14
N GLU A 2 20.20 -11.57 -11.93
CA GLU A 2 21.43 -10.81 -11.79
C GLU A 2 21.18 -9.35 -12.19
N LYS A 3 21.88 -8.43 -11.51
CA LYS A 3 21.80 -6.99 -11.73
C LYS A 3 22.29 -6.70 -13.16
N ASN A 4 21.39 -6.33 -14.08
CA ASN A 4 21.80 -5.73 -15.34
C ASN A 4 22.28 -4.31 -15.04
N GLU A 5 23.55 -4.18 -14.62
CA GLU A 5 24.19 -2.89 -14.28
C GLU A 5 24.23 -1.88 -15.44
N ASN A 6 23.81 -2.29 -16.65
CA ASN A 6 23.76 -1.47 -17.87
C ASN A 6 22.34 -1.25 -18.42
N GLU A 7 21.27 -1.61 -17.70
CA GLU A 7 19.92 -1.35 -18.21
C GLU A 7 19.53 0.11 -18.02
N GLU A 8 19.23 0.81 -19.13
CA GLU A 8 18.75 2.19 -19.11
C GLU A 8 17.46 2.31 -18.27
N ILE A 9 17.43 3.29 -17.38
CA ILE A 9 16.31 3.53 -16.45
C ILE A 9 15.17 4.19 -17.23
N ARG A 10 14.00 3.56 -17.23
CA ARG A 10 12.80 4.03 -17.94
C ARG A 10 11.62 4.02 -16.97
N ASN A 11 11.45 5.12 -16.27
CA ASN A 11 10.37 5.32 -15.31
C ASN A 11 9.07 5.68 -16.04
N PHE A 12 7.99 4.99 -15.70
CA PHE A 12 6.63 5.45 -15.96
C PHE A 12 6.07 6.08 -14.68
N VAL A 13 5.62 7.33 -14.77
CA VAL A 13 4.99 8.06 -13.66
C VAL A 13 3.48 8.06 -13.85
N VAL A 14 2.73 7.53 -12.90
CA VAL A 14 1.27 7.56 -12.94
C VAL A 14 0.71 8.41 -11.81
N VAL A 15 -0.05 9.46 -12.16
CA VAL A 15 -0.69 10.37 -11.21
C VAL A 15 -2.15 9.96 -10.98
N CYS A 16 -2.50 9.70 -9.73
CA CYS A 16 -3.88 9.41 -9.35
C CYS A 16 -4.65 10.69 -9.06
N ARG A 17 -5.82 10.88 -9.67
CA ARG A 17 -6.74 11.97 -9.28
C ARG A 17 -7.51 11.67 -8.00
N CYS A 18 -7.69 10.39 -7.69
CA CYS A 18 -8.40 9.87 -6.51
C CYS A 18 -9.80 10.48 -6.33
N GLY A 19 -10.56 10.51 -7.43
CA GLY A 19 -11.81 11.26 -7.49
C GLY A 19 -11.53 12.75 -7.26
N ILE A 20 -12.04 13.32 -6.18
CA ILE A 20 -11.77 14.72 -5.79
C ILE A 20 -10.66 14.85 -4.73
N ASN A 21 -10.21 13.75 -4.14
CA ASN A 21 -9.31 13.79 -2.98
C ASN A 21 -7.93 14.39 -3.30
N ILE A 22 -7.47 14.24 -4.55
CA ILE A 22 -6.22 14.86 -5.02
C ILE A 22 -6.56 15.96 -6.02
N SER A 23 -7.38 15.67 -7.04
CA SER A 23 -7.58 16.61 -8.15
C SER A 23 -8.37 17.88 -7.85
N GLU A 24 -9.03 17.97 -6.69
CA GLU A 24 -9.66 19.23 -6.25
C GLU A 24 -8.62 20.26 -5.77
N ILE A 25 -7.50 19.78 -5.22
CA ILE A 25 -6.46 20.63 -4.61
C ILE A 25 -5.21 20.71 -5.49
N ILE A 26 -4.86 19.62 -6.17
CA ILE A 26 -3.65 19.52 -6.98
C ILE A 26 -4.05 19.35 -8.45
N ASP A 27 -3.57 20.26 -9.29
CA ASP A 27 -3.69 20.16 -10.75
C ASP A 27 -2.85 18.97 -11.26
N CYS A 28 -3.51 17.84 -11.40
CA CYS A 28 -2.90 16.58 -11.83
C CYS A 28 -2.36 16.64 -13.28
N PRO A 29 -3.05 17.25 -14.27
CA PRO A 29 -2.47 17.50 -15.59
C PRO A 29 -1.14 18.27 -15.52
N SER A 30 -1.08 19.37 -14.76
CA SER A 30 0.17 20.12 -14.60
C SER A 30 1.27 19.30 -13.93
N LEU A 31 0.91 18.40 -13.00
CA LEU A 31 1.87 17.52 -12.33
C LEU A 31 2.39 16.41 -13.26
N VAL A 32 1.56 15.92 -14.19
CA VAL A 32 1.98 15.00 -15.27
C VAL A 32 2.99 15.70 -16.18
N ASP A 33 2.69 16.91 -16.64
CA ASP A 33 3.59 17.69 -17.49
C ASP A 33 4.92 17.95 -16.79
N PHE A 34 4.87 18.34 -15.52
CA PHE A 34 6.05 18.47 -14.68
C PHE A 34 6.86 17.18 -14.60
N SER A 35 6.21 16.03 -14.37
CA SER A 35 6.86 14.72 -14.26
C SER A 35 7.63 14.34 -15.53
N LYS A 36 7.11 14.68 -16.71
CA LYS A 36 7.78 14.43 -18.01
C LYS A 36 9.09 15.20 -18.19
N THR A 37 9.30 16.27 -17.43
CA THR A 37 10.56 17.04 -17.49
C THR A 37 11.69 16.40 -16.69
N LEU A 38 11.40 15.38 -15.88
CA LEU A 38 12.36 14.79 -14.96
C LEU A 38 13.24 13.73 -15.65
N PRO A 39 14.50 13.55 -15.18
CA PRO A 39 15.40 12.57 -15.76
C PRO A 39 14.83 11.15 -15.71
N ASN A 40 15.07 10.38 -16.77
CA ASN A 40 14.69 8.97 -16.88
C ASN A 40 13.18 8.70 -16.86
N VAL A 41 12.32 9.72 -16.96
CA VAL A 41 10.87 9.55 -17.14
C VAL A 41 10.59 9.41 -18.62
N VAL A 42 10.20 8.20 -19.06
CA VAL A 42 9.91 7.92 -20.48
C VAL A 42 8.47 8.26 -20.85
N ASP A 43 7.55 8.14 -19.90
CA ASP A 43 6.17 8.56 -20.04
C ASP A 43 5.58 8.91 -18.68
N ALA A 44 4.55 9.76 -18.70
CA ALA A 44 3.76 10.05 -17.53
C ALA A 44 2.31 10.30 -17.93
N ASP A 45 1.39 9.81 -17.13
CA ASP A 45 -0.04 9.96 -17.38
C ASP A 45 -0.83 10.02 -16.07
N GLU A 46 -2.09 10.41 -16.16
CA GLU A 46 -2.99 10.45 -15.03
C GLU A 46 -4.23 9.59 -15.25
N TYR A 47 -4.77 9.08 -14.15
CA TYR A 47 -5.99 8.30 -14.19
C TYR A 47 -6.83 8.56 -12.94
N ILE A 48 -8.14 8.40 -13.07
CA ILE A 48 -9.08 8.78 -12.01
C ILE A 48 -8.87 7.97 -10.72
N SER A 49 -8.70 6.66 -10.86
CA SER A 49 -8.51 5.71 -9.76
C SER A 49 -7.62 4.57 -10.23
N ILE A 50 -6.31 4.72 -10.02
CA ILE A 50 -5.31 3.72 -10.47
C ILE A 50 -5.32 2.42 -9.66
N CYS A 51 -5.94 2.40 -8.48
CA CYS A 51 -6.02 1.22 -7.61
C CYS A 51 -7.17 0.26 -7.95
N THR A 52 -7.99 0.59 -8.97
CA THR A 52 -9.03 -0.31 -9.48
C THR A 52 -8.48 -1.20 -10.57
N GLU A 53 -9.19 -2.27 -10.91
CA GLU A 53 -8.81 -3.17 -12.01
C GLU A 53 -8.63 -2.42 -13.36
N PRO A 54 -9.53 -1.51 -13.80
CA PRO A 54 -9.26 -0.68 -14.98
C PRO A 54 -8.01 0.20 -14.86
N GLY A 55 -7.71 0.71 -13.66
CA GLY A 55 -6.50 1.48 -13.40
C GLY A 55 -5.23 0.64 -13.50
N ALA A 56 -5.28 -0.60 -13.03
CA ALA A 56 -4.19 -1.56 -13.17
C ALA A 56 -3.92 -1.90 -14.65
N GLU A 57 -4.96 -2.17 -15.44
CA GLU A 57 -4.82 -2.43 -16.89
C GLU A 57 -4.26 -1.21 -17.62
N PHE A 58 -4.75 0.00 -17.30
CA PHE A 58 -4.21 1.25 -17.83
C PHE A 58 -2.69 1.39 -17.58
N ILE A 59 -2.23 1.08 -16.36
CA ILE A 59 -0.79 1.11 -16.04
C ILE A 59 -0.03 0.11 -16.91
N LYS A 60 -0.52 -1.12 -17.05
CA LYS A 60 0.13 -2.16 -17.87
C LYS A 60 0.25 -1.72 -19.33
N GLU A 61 -0.84 -1.23 -19.91
CA GLU A 61 -0.87 -0.74 -21.29
C GLU A 61 0.16 0.37 -21.51
N LYS A 62 0.22 1.35 -20.61
CA LYS A 62 1.15 2.49 -20.70
C LYS A 62 2.60 2.07 -20.52
N MET A 63 2.87 1.21 -19.56
CA MET A 63 4.23 0.69 -19.33
C MET A 63 4.73 -0.13 -20.52
N ILE A 64 3.88 -0.96 -21.13
CA ILE A 64 4.23 -1.70 -22.36
C ILE A 64 4.48 -0.74 -23.52
N ALA A 65 3.58 0.23 -23.75
CA ALA A 65 3.67 1.17 -24.86
C ALA A 65 4.93 2.07 -24.78
N SER A 66 5.32 2.47 -23.56
CA SER A 66 6.50 3.30 -23.31
C SER A 66 7.78 2.50 -23.07
N ASN A 67 7.72 1.16 -23.09
CA ASN A 67 8.82 0.27 -22.74
C ASN A 67 9.42 0.58 -21.36
N ALA A 68 8.61 1.00 -20.40
CA ALA A 68 9.04 1.35 -19.05
C ALA A 68 9.45 0.11 -18.25
N ASN A 69 10.51 0.23 -17.45
CA ASN A 69 11.00 -0.84 -16.58
C ASN A 69 10.87 -0.53 -15.08
N ARG A 70 10.33 0.65 -14.73
CA ARG A 70 10.05 1.06 -13.34
C ARG A 70 8.73 1.82 -13.27
N LEU A 71 8.04 1.69 -12.14
CA LEU A 71 6.76 2.34 -11.91
C LEU A 71 6.85 3.30 -10.73
N ILE A 72 6.43 4.54 -10.94
CA ILE A 72 6.30 5.55 -9.90
C ILE A 72 4.83 5.90 -9.74
N VAL A 73 4.27 5.58 -8.58
CA VAL A 73 2.87 5.82 -8.25
C VAL A 73 2.75 7.12 -7.45
N VAL A 74 2.14 8.14 -8.05
CA VAL A 74 1.90 9.45 -7.42
C VAL A 74 0.46 9.50 -6.93
N ALA A 75 0.23 9.12 -5.68
CA ALA A 75 -1.11 8.89 -5.15
C ALA A 75 -1.18 8.99 -3.61
N CYS A 76 -1.70 7.93 -2.98
CA CYS A 76 -1.89 7.80 -1.55
C CYS A 76 -0.73 7.08 -0.85
N THR A 77 -0.89 6.83 0.44
CA THR A 77 0.11 6.13 1.25
C THR A 77 0.44 4.71 0.75
N PRO A 78 1.73 4.34 0.65
CA PRO A 78 2.14 2.99 0.26
C PRO A 78 1.62 1.92 1.21
N LYS A 79 1.41 2.26 2.51
CA LYS A 79 0.89 1.33 3.52
C LYS A 79 -0.40 0.61 3.14
N THR A 80 -1.19 1.21 2.24
CA THR A 80 -2.50 0.69 1.84
C THR A 80 -2.46 -0.04 0.51
N HIS A 81 -1.83 0.53 -0.51
CA HIS A 81 -1.96 0.05 -1.88
C HIS A 81 -0.64 -0.42 -2.51
N GLU A 82 0.48 -0.40 -1.78
CA GLU A 82 1.75 -0.94 -2.29
C GLU A 82 1.61 -2.40 -2.77
N PRO A 83 0.92 -3.32 -2.06
CA PRO A 83 0.72 -4.68 -2.55
C PRO A 83 -0.01 -4.76 -3.90
N VAL A 84 -0.92 -3.82 -4.18
CA VAL A 84 -1.68 -3.78 -5.44
C VAL A 84 -0.73 -3.53 -6.62
N PHE A 85 0.09 -2.48 -6.55
CA PHE A 85 0.98 -2.14 -7.66
C PHE A 85 2.19 -3.07 -7.77
N LYS A 86 2.61 -3.69 -6.65
CA LYS A 86 3.56 -4.81 -6.72
C LYS A 86 2.99 -5.95 -7.55
N SER A 87 1.74 -6.35 -7.29
CA SER A 87 1.07 -7.40 -8.09
C SER A 87 0.92 -7.01 -9.57
N VAL A 88 0.70 -5.73 -9.88
CA VAL A 88 0.71 -5.24 -11.28
C VAL A 88 2.07 -5.50 -11.94
N LEU A 89 3.17 -5.10 -11.31
CA LEU A 89 4.52 -5.35 -11.83
C LEU A 89 4.82 -6.85 -11.98
N GLU A 90 4.45 -7.66 -11.00
CA GLU A 90 4.63 -9.12 -11.05
C GLU A 90 3.90 -9.74 -12.25
N SER A 91 2.68 -9.29 -12.53
CA SER A 91 1.89 -9.76 -13.68
C SER A 91 2.53 -9.39 -15.03
N MET A 92 3.39 -8.37 -15.04
CA MET A 92 4.18 -7.95 -16.19
C MET A 92 5.58 -8.56 -16.22
N ASN A 93 5.91 -9.45 -15.27
CA ASN A 93 7.23 -10.04 -15.10
C ASN A 93 8.34 -9.01 -14.81
N ILE A 94 7.98 -7.90 -14.13
CA ILE A 94 8.88 -6.86 -13.64
C ILE A 94 9.08 -7.07 -12.13
N ASP A 95 10.31 -6.93 -11.64
CA ASP A 95 10.61 -7.08 -10.21
C ASP A 95 9.83 -6.04 -9.37
N PRO A 96 9.07 -6.46 -8.34
CA PRO A 96 8.28 -5.56 -7.49
C PRO A 96 9.09 -4.47 -6.78
N SER A 97 10.40 -4.67 -6.67
CA SER A 97 11.33 -3.71 -6.06
C SER A 97 11.54 -2.47 -6.92
N TYR A 98 11.13 -2.49 -8.19
CA TYR A 98 11.16 -1.34 -9.10
C TYR A 98 9.92 -0.43 -9.01
N LEU A 99 9.19 -0.52 -7.91
CA LEU A 99 8.07 0.34 -7.56
C LEU A 99 8.52 1.44 -6.59
N GLU A 100 8.19 2.69 -6.90
CA GLU A 100 8.31 3.81 -5.95
C GLU A 100 6.95 4.49 -5.73
N PHE A 101 6.71 4.95 -4.51
CA PHE A 101 5.51 5.71 -4.15
C PHE A 101 5.83 7.17 -3.85
N ALA A 102 5.08 8.06 -4.47
CA ALA A 102 4.98 9.47 -4.16
C ALA A 102 3.62 9.75 -3.49
N ASN A 103 3.60 9.80 -2.16
CA ASN A 103 2.36 10.10 -1.43
C ASN A 103 2.07 11.60 -1.51
N ILE A 104 1.11 11.98 -2.35
CA ILE A 104 0.64 13.37 -2.49
C ILE A 104 -0.76 13.56 -1.91
N ARG A 105 -1.44 12.50 -1.45
CA ARG A 105 -2.77 12.61 -0.83
C ARG A 105 -2.67 12.97 0.64
N GLU A 106 -2.23 12.03 1.48
CA GLU A 106 -2.13 12.27 2.92
C GLU A 106 -1.03 13.28 3.26
N HIS A 107 0.02 13.38 2.44
CA HIS A 107 1.17 14.27 2.70
C HIS A 107 1.16 15.55 1.85
N SER A 108 0.15 15.77 1.00
CA SER A 108 -0.02 17.07 0.33
C SER A 108 -1.49 17.52 0.27
N SER A 109 -2.33 16.95 -0.59
CA SER A 109 -3.68 17.47 -0.86
C SER A 109 -4.56 17.57 0.39
N PHE A 110 -4.50 16.59 1.30
CA PHE A 110 -5.32 16.57 2.50
C PHE A 110 -4.91 17.59 3.56
N VAL A 111 -3.62 17.93 3.62
CA VAL A 111 -3.05 18.81 4.65
C VAL A 111 -2.86 20.24 4.17
N HIS A 112 -2.92 20.48 2.85
CA HIS A 112 -2.82 21.82 2.23
C HIS A 112 -4.12 22.26 1.54
N ARG A 113 -5.30 21.85 2.02
CA ARG A 113 -6.60 22.16 1.39
C ARG A 113 -6.86 23.66 1.17
N ASN A 114 -6.28 24.51 2.01
CA ASN A 114 -6.42 25.97 1.94
C ASN A 114 -5.22 26.67 1.28
N ASP A 115 -4.22 25.91 0.81
CA ASP A 115 -2.99 26.43 0.20
C ASP A 115 -2.64 25.61 -1.05
N ILE A 116 -3.33 25.91 -2.15
CA ILE A 116 -3.20 25.20 -3.44
C ILE A 116 -1.78 25.31 -4.00
N GLU A 117 -1.16 26.49 -3.87
CA GLU A 117 0.21 26.72 -4.36
C GLU A 117 1.23 25.91 -3.55
N GLY A 118 1.10 25.90 -2.21
CA GLY A 118 1.89 25.05 -1.33
C GLY A 118 1.68 23.57 -1.60
N ALA A 119 0.43 23.13 -1.80
CA ALA A 119 0.10 21.74 -2.14
C ALA A 119 0.81 21.28 -3.42
N LYS A 120 0.77 22.11 -4.46
CA LYS A 120 1.44 21.85 -5.74
C LYS A 120 2.95 21.75 -5.56
N LYS A 121 3.57 22.73 -4.90
CA LYS A 121 5.03 22.74 -4.68
C LYS A 121 5.50 21.51 -3.92
N VAL A 122 4.81 21.15 -2.85
CA VAL A 122 5.11 19.94 -2.06
C VAL A 122 4.94 18.68 -2.93
N ALA A 123 3.87 18.60 -3.74
CA ALA A 123 3.66 17.46 -4.62
C ALA A 123 4.78 17.31 -5.67
N GLU A 124 5.19 18.41 -6.32
CA GLU A 124 6.31 18.41 -7.27
C GLU A 124 7.61 17.96 -6.61
N ASP A 125 7.92 18.43 -5.39
CA ASP A 125 9.13 18.04 -4.67
C ASP A 125 9.10 16.57 -4.23
N ILE A 126 7.93 16.04 -3.85
CA ILE A 126 7.74 14.62 -3.57
C ILE A 126 7.95 13.78 -4.84
N VAL A 127 7.39 14.20 -5.98
CA VAL A 127 7.57 13.51 -7.27
C VAL A 127 9.04 13.54 -7.70
N LYS A 128 9.73 14.68 -7.61
CA LYS A 128 11.18 14.79 -7.87
C LYS A 128 11.97 13.79 -7.02
N SER A 129 11.66 13.72 -5.73
CA SER A 129 12.34 12.82 -4.79
C SER A 129 12.09 11.34 -5.12
N ALA A 130 10.84 11.01 -5.49
CA ALA A 130 10.48 9.66 -5.92
C ALA A 130 11.20 9.26 -7.21
N VAL A 131 11.26 10.14 -8.21
CA VAL A 131 12.01 9.88 -9.46
C VAL A 131 13.50 9.68 -9.19
N ALA A 132 14.10 10.52 -8.34
CA ALA A 132 15.51 10.39 -7.95
C ALA A 132 15.78 9.05 -7.25
N ARG A 133 14.89 8.64 -6.33
CA ARG A 133 15.01 7.35 -5.64
C ARG A 133 14.77 6.16 -6.56
N ALA A 134 13.78 6.26 -7.45
CA ALA A 134 13.44 5.24 -8.43
C ALA A 134 14.64 4.92 -9.34
N ALA A 135 15.52 5.89 -9.62
CA ALA A 135 16.75 5.65 -10.37
C ALA A 135 17.77 4.73 -9.64
N LEU A 136 17.66 4.59 -8.32
CA LEU A 136 18.58 3.83 -7.48
C LEU A 136 17.99 2.51 -6.97
N LEU A 137 16.71 2.21 -7.25
CA LEU A 137 16.11 0.95 -6.81
C LEU A 137 16.84 -0.23 -7.44
N GLU A 138 16.95 -1.31 -6.68
CA GLU A 138 17.54 -2.56 -7.11
C GLU A 138 16.67 -3.73 -6.67
N PRO A 139 16.75 -4.89 -7.35
CA PRO A 139 16.02 -6.09 -6.97
C PRO A 139 16.32 -6.50 -5.52
N ILE A 140 15.28 -6.57 -4.70
CA ILE A 140 15.38 -7.01 -3.31
C ILE A 140 15.13 -8.52 -3.27
N LYS A 141 16.10 -9.27 -2.75
CA LYS A 141 15.94 -10.71 -2.53
C LYS A 141 14.95 -10.95 -1.40
N ILE A 142 13.82 -11.57 -1.71
CA ILE A 142 12.87 -12.05 -0.71
C ILE A 142 13.53 -13.21 0.04
N LYS A 143 13.53 -13.13 1.37
CA LYS A 143 14.03 -14.20 2.23
C LYS A 143 12.87 -15.13 2.57
N GLU A 144 12.97 -16.37 2.13
CA GLU A 144 12.10 -17.44 2.60
C GLU A 144 12.50 -17.83 4.03
N VAL A 145 11.51 -18.01 4.89
CA VAL A 145 11.68 -18.38 6.29
C VAL A 145 10.67 -19.46 6.65
N ASP A 146 11.11 -20.42 7.45
CA ASP A 146 10.21 -21.44 7.98
C ASP A 146 9.28 -20.84 9.03
N ILE A 147 7.99 -21.17 8.92
CA ILE A 147 6.97 -20.72 9.86
C ILE A 147 6.64 -21.87 10.81
N THR A 148 6.87 -21.67 12.10
CA THR A 148 6.45 -22.61 13.14
C THR A 148 4.92 -22.63 13.21
N LYS A 149 4.30 -23.82 13.20
CA LYS A 149 2.85 -24.02 13.25
C LYS A 149 2.28 -23.91 14.67
N GLU A 150 2.68 -22.86 15.39
CA GLU A 150 2.20 -22.55 16.73
C GLU A 150 1.72 -21.10 16.78
N VAL A 151 0.66 -20.85 17.55
CA VAL A 151 0.06 -19.51 17.68
C VAL A 151 0.04 -19.09 19.14
N LEU A 152 0.47 -17.85 19.41
CA LEU A 152 0.36 -17.21 20.72
C LEU A 152 -0.79 -16.21 20.70
N ILE A 153 -1.74 -16.38 21.62
CA ILE A 153 -2.89 -15.50 21.82
C ILE A 153 -2.74 -14.80 23.16
N LEU A 154 -2.80 -13.47 23.14
CA LEU A 154 -2.68 -12.62 24.33
C LEU A 154 -4.05 -12.09 24.73
N GLY A 155 -4.54 -12.56 25.87
CA GLY A 155 -5.84 -12.19 26.44
C GLY A 155 -6.89 -13.28 26.27
N GLY A 156 -7.36 -13.84 27.38
CA GLY A 156 -8.41 -14.86 27.47
C GLY A 156 -9.82 -14.27 27.55
N GLY A 157 -10.09 -13.14 26.88
CA GLY A 157 -11.45 -12.63 26.70
C GLY A 157 -12.19 -13.36 25.58
N VAL A 158 -13.47 -13.02 25.35
CA VAL A 158 -14.29 -13.65 24.29
C VAL A 158 -13.58 -13.71 22.93
N ALA A 159 -12.94 -12.63 22.48
CA ALA A 159 -12.22 -12.60 21.20
C ALA A 159 -11.02 -13.57 21.16
N GLY A 160 -10.23 -13.63 22.24
CA GLY A 160 -9.08 -14.52 22.31
C GLY A 160 -9.47 -15.99 22.45
N LEU A 161 -10.54 -16.28 23.19
CA LEU A 161 -11.07 -17.64 23.34
C LEU A 161 -11.65 -18.16 22.02
N THR A 162 -12.44 -17.36 21.30
CA THR A 162 -12.94 -17.74 19.96
C THR A 162 -11.77 -18.02 19.02
N CYS A 163 -10.79 -17.11 18.93
CA CYS A 163 -9.61 -17.33 18.09
C CYS A 163 -8.81 -18.58 18.49
N ALA A 164 -8.69 -18.87 19.79
CA ALA A 164 -8.00 -20.06 20.29
C ALA A 164 -8.71 -21.36 19.86
N ILE A 165 -10.03 -21.40 19.99
CA ILE A 165 -10.84 -22.55 19.62
C ILE A 165 -10.76 -22.79 18.12
N ASP A 166 -11.01 -21.77 17.30
CA ASP A 166 -10.98 -21.88 15.83
C ASP A 166 -9.63 -22.42 15.34
N LEU A 167 -8.52 -21.90 15.87
CA LEU A 167 -7.17 -22.33 15.46
C LEU A 167 -6.81 -23.72 15.99
N ALA A 168 -7.27 -24.08 17.19
CA ALA A 168 -7.04 -25.41 17.74
C ALA A 168 -7.82 -26.48 16.95
N GLU A 169 -9.05 -26.18 16.50
CA GLU A 169 -9.86 -27.06 15.65
C GLU A 169 -9.22 -27.28 14.27
N GLU A 170 -8.58 -26.26 13.72
CA GLU A 170 -7.75 -26.37 12.50
C GLU A 170 -6.41 -27.09 12.72
N GLY A 171 -6.12 -27.53 13.94
CA GLY A 171 -4.95 -28.36 14.28
C GLY A 171 -3.66 -27.59 14.59
N TYR A 172 -3.72 -26.28 14.82
CA TYR A 172 -2.58 -25.50 15.30
C TYR A 172 -2.36 -25.71 16.81
N ILE A 173 -1.10 -25.68 17.25
CA ILE A 173 -0.79 -25.62 18.69
C ILE A 173 -1.02 -24.18 19.15
N VAL A 174 -1.95 -23.99 20.09
CA VAL A 174 -2.32 -22.67 20.59
C VAL A 174 -1.83 -22.47 22.03
N HIS A 175 -1.10 -21.39 22.24
CA HIS A 175 -0.69 -20.90 23.56
C HIS A 175 -1.56 -19.68 23.91
N LEU A 176 -2.41 -19.80 24.93
CA LEU A 176 -3.24 -18.69 25.41
C LEU A 176 -2.67 -18.13 26.71
N VAL A 177 -2.34 -16.83 26.71
CA VAL A 177 -1.81 -16.14 27.90
C VAL A 177 -2.83 -15.10 28.36
N GLU A 178 -3.37 -15.29 29.55
CA GLU A 178 -4.25 -14.32 30.22
C GLU A 178 -3.50 -13.65 31.38
N LYS A 179 -3.67 -12.33 31.50
CA LYS A 179 -3.06 -11.52 32.56
C LYS A 179 -3.68 -11.81 33.93
N SER A 180 -4.98 -12.02 33.96
CA SER A 180 -5.78 -12.24 35.15
C SER A 180 -5.73 -13.71 35.59
N PRO A 181 -6.06 -14.02 36.85
CA PRO A 181 -6.17 -15.42 37.30
C PRO A 181 -7.25 -16.24 36.57
N THR A 182 -8.19 -15.57 35.88
CA THR A 182 -9.32 -16.21 35.19
C THR A 182 -9.49 -15.66 33.79
N ILE A 183 -9.93 -16.51 32.87
CA ILE A 183 -10.40 -16.14 31.53
C ILE A 183 -11.83 -15.57 31.57
N GLY A 184 -12.36 -15.14 30.43
CA GLY A 184 -13.70 -14.55 30.26
C GLY A 184 -13.69 -13.04 30.03
N GLY A 185 -12.62 -12.35 30.44
CA GLY A 185 -12.44 -10.92 30.22
C GLY A 185 -13.60 -10.07 30.76
N LYS A 186 -13.99 -9.04 30.01
CA LYS A 186 -15.12 -8.17 30.39
C LYS A 186 -16.49 -8.87 30.29
N MET A 187 -16.63 -9.86 29.40
CA MET A 187 -17.91 -10.55 29.20
C MET A 187 -18.36 -11.25 30.48
N ALA A 188 -17.45 -11.91 31.19
CA ALA A 188 -17.71 -12.56 32.47
C ALA A 188 -18.13 -11.62 33.62
N GLN A 189 -18.07 -10.29 33.43
CA GLN A 189 -18.52 -9.30 34.41
C GLN A 189 -19.92 -8.75 34.08
N LEU A 190 -20.44 -9.02 32.89
CA LEU A 190 -21.76 -8.55 32.47
C LEU A 190 -22.83 -9.50 33.01
N ASP A 191 -23.99 -8.98 33.40
CA ASP A 191 -25.14 -9.84 33.76
C ASP A 191 -25.78 -10.42 32.50
N ARG A 192 -26.03 -9.55 31.50
CA ARG A 192 -26.67 -9.91 30.24
C ARG A 192 -26.01 -9.28 29.03
N THR A 193 -26.20 -9.89 27.85
CA THR A 193 -25.69 -9.41 26.57
C THR A 193 -26.82 -9.01 25.63
N PHE A 194 -26.80 -7.77 25.15
CA PHE A 194 -27.71 -7.32 24.10
C PHE A 194 -27.29 -7.90 22.74
N PRO A 195 -28.23 -8.05 21.78
CA PRO A 195 -29.66 -7.74 21.85
C PRO A 195 -30.54 -8.88 22.39
N THR A 196 -29.99 -10.06 22.64
CA THR A 196 -30.77 -11.26 22.99
C THR A 196 -31.15 -11.33 24.48
N ASP A 197 -30.48 -10.55 25.32
CA ASP A 197 -30.66 -10.54 26.77
C ASP A 197 -30.29 -11.88 27.44
N ASP A 198 -29.41 -12.65 26.78
CA ASP A 198 -28.82 -13.87 27.32
C ASP A 198 -27.85 -13.57 28.46
N CYS A 199 -27.64 -14.55 29.35
CA CYS A 199 -26.59 -14.49 30.36
C CYS A 199 -25.21 -14.51 29.68
N SER A 200 -24.25 -13.77 30.24
CA SER A 200 -22.94 -13.57 29.62
C SER A 200 -21.98 -14.77 29.70
N ILE A 201 -22.13 -15.63 30.71
CA ILE A 201 -21.40 -16.89 30.89
C ILE A 201 -22.33 -17.99 31.39
#